data_AF-A0A968X1K8-F1
#
_entry.id   AF-A0A968X1K8-F1
#
_cell.length_a   1.000
_cell.length_b   1.000
_cell.length_c   1.000
_cell.angle_alpha   90.00
_cell.angle_beta   90.00
_cell.angle_gamma   90.00
#
_symmetry.space_group_name_H-M   'P 1'
#
loop_
_entity.id
_entity.type
_entity.pdbx_description
1 polymer ?
#
loop_
_entity_poly.entity_id
_entity_poly.type
_entity_poly.pdbx_seq_one_letter_code
_entity_poly.pdbx_strand_id
1 'polypeptide(L)'
;MVQNFNLSGILVQSANNVIAGNYIGLDADGTTVARNNTSNTVSLGGIRIETGSNTIGGLTAADRNVISGNLYSGIVLFGSGANSNIIRGNYIGTDAGGTLDRGNDQEGIDIDGGNNNVIGGSNVNARNIISGNDSDGIEIDSGDNNIVQGNYIGTDVTGTIDLGNTRDGIDINENAGDGRLGLSSARISTGQMMRTKVI
;
A
#
# COMPACT_ATOMS: atom_id res chain seq x y z
N MET A 1 -6.66 15.03 -7.75
CA MET A 1 -5.25 14.67 -7.98
C MET A 1 -4.41 15.26 -6.87
N VAL A 2 -3.38 14.53 -6.44
CA VAL A 2 -2.41 14.94 -5.41
C VAL A 2 -1.02 14.59 -5.94
N GLN A 3 -0.28 15.58 -6.43
CA GLN A 3 0.97 15.38 -7.16
C GLN A 3 1.88 16.62 -7.06
N ASN A 4 3.15 16.47 -7.44
CA ASN A 4 4.19 17.50 -7.45
C ASN A 4 4.53 18.09 -6.08
N PHE A 5 4.26 17.35 -4.99
CA PHE A 5 4.66 17.77 -3.65
C PHE A 5 6.12 17.39 -3.37
N ASN A 6 6.85 18.27 -2.69
CA ASN A 6 8.23 17.99 -2.23
C ASN A 6 8.27 16.88 -1.18
N LEU A 7 7.20 16.74 -0.39
CA LEU A 7 7.05 15.72 0.65
C LEU A 7 5.95 14.73 0.22
N SER A 8 5.36 14.02 1.19
CA SER A 8 4.17 13.21 0.93
C SER A 8 3.05 14.01 0.29
N GLY A 9 2.31 13.36 -0.60
CA GLY A 9 1.11 13.96 -1.20
C GLY A 9 0.05 14.24 -0.14
N ILE A 10 -0.14 13.30 0.79
CA ILE A 10 -1.06 13.45 1.93
C ILE A 10 -0.34 13.02 3.22
N LEU A 11 -0.43 13.87 4.24
CA LEU A 11 0.04 13.57 5.60
C LEU A 11 -1.15 13.53 6.57
N VAL A 12 -1.30 12.44 7.33
CA VAL A 12 -2.42 12.20 8.24
C VAL A 12 -1.95 12.18 9.69
N GLN A 13 -2.25 13.27 10.42
CA GLN A 13 -1.85 13.49 11.81
C GLN A 13 -3.03 13.54 12.79
N SER A 14 -4.19 13.07 12.36
CA SER A 14 -5.38 12.92 13.20
C SER A 14 -6.09 11.60 12.88
N ALA A 15 -6.91 11.14 13.81
CA ALA A 15 -7.70 9.92 13.64
C ALA A 15 -9.03 10.18 12.92
N ASN A 16 -9.66 9.11 12.43
CA ASN A 16 -11.00 9.10 11.83
C ASN A 16 -11.10 9.87 10.50
N ASN A 17 -10.03 9.91 9.73
CA ASN A 17 -10.05 10.46 8.37
C ASN A 17 -10.40 9.39 7.34
N VAL A 18 -10.97 9.83 6.22
CA VAL A 18 -11.20 9.01 5.03
C VAL A 18 -10.48 9.65 3.85
N ILE A 19 -9.59 8.90 3.22
CA ILE A 19 -8.95 9.25 1.95
C ILE A 19 -9.56 8.34 0.88
N ALA A 20 -10.34 8.89 -0.05
CA ALA A 20 -11.06 8.11 -1.03
C ALA A 20 -11.16 8.85 -2.38
N GLY A 21 -11.10 8.09 -3.49
CA GLY A 21 -11.33 8.61 -4.83
C GLY A 21 -10.21 9.49 -5.40
N ASN A 22 -8.97 9.32 -4.95
CA ASN A 22 -7.84 10.18 -5.34
C ASN A 22 -6.86 9.49 -6.29
N TYR A 23 -6.36 10.24 -7.28
CA TYR A 23 -5.09 9.96 -7.96
C TYR A 23 -3.95 10.63 -7.19
N ILE A 24 -3.01 9.84 -6.68
CA ILE A 24 -1.91 10.29 -5.82
C ILE A 24 -0.58 9.86 -6.47
N GLY A 25 0.14 10.85 -7.01
CA GLY A 25 1.35 10.64 -7.81
C GLY A 25 1.10 10.38 -9.30
N LEU A 26 -0.16 10.31 -9.74
CA LEU A 26 -0.57 10.29 -11.15
C LEU A 26 -1.42 11.51 -11.51
N ASP A 27 -1.38 11.88 -12.79
CA ASP A 27 -2.25 12.88 -13.39
C ASP A 27 -3.71 12.39 -13.50
N ALA A 28 -4.63 13.27 -13.94
CA ALA A 28 -6.07 13.00 -13.96
C ALA A 28 -6.47 11.92 -14.97
N ASP A 29 -5.59 11.63 -15.94
CA ASP A 29 -5.75 10.53 -16.88
C ASP A 29 -5.59 9.15 -16.20
N GLY A 30 -5.11 9.11 -14.96
CA GLY A 30 -4.92 7.89 -14.18
C GLY A 30 -3.78 7.02 -14.68
N THR A 31 -2.89 7.50 -15.54
CA THR A 31 -1.75 6.74 -16.10
C THR A 31 -0.44 7.51 -16.13
N THR A 32 -0.48 8.85 -16.28
CA THR A 32 0.73 9.66 -16.41
C THR A 32 1.33 9.93 -15.03
N VAL A 33 2.60 9.56 -14.85
CA VAL A 33 3.32 9.76 -13.58
C VAL A 33 3.66 11.23 -13.39
N ALA A 34 3.15 11.80 -12.29
CA ALA A 34 3.42 13.18 -11.85
C ALA A 34 4.23 13.26 -10.55
N ARG A 35 4.24 12.16 -9.76
CA ARG A 35 5.02 11.94 -8.54
C ARG A 35 4.65 12.80 -7.33
N ASN A 36 5.02 12.32 -6.14
CA ASN A 36 5.20 13.10 -4.91
C ASN A 36 6.55 12.74 -4.29
N ASN A 37 6.89 13.42 -3.18
CA ASN A 37 8.17 13.32 -2.51
C ASN A 37 9.35 13.68 -3.42
N THR A 38 9.24 14.79 -4.17
CA THR A 38 10.29 15.19 -5.13
C THR A 38 11.63 15.53 -4.46
N SER A 39 11.68 15.71 -3.13
CA SER A 39 12.93 15.80 -2.37
C SER A 39 13.55 14.45 -1.98
N ASN A 40 12.96 13.33 -2.41
CA ASN A 40 13.41 11.96 -2.13
C ASN A 40 13.76 11.75 -0.65
N THR A 41 12.86 12.18 0.22
CA THR A 41 13.04 12.08 1.67
C THR A 41 12.45 10.78 2.20
N VAL A 42 13.23 10.07 3.03
CA VAL A 42 12.87 8.76 3.58
C VAL A 42 11.55 8.83 4.36
N SER A 43 10.75 7.76 4.25
CA SER A 43 9.44 7.59 4.90
C SER A 43 8.36 8.58 4.48
N LEU A 44 8.57 9.35 3.41
CA LEU A 44 7.57 10.25 2.83
C LEU A 44 6.99 9.64 1.55
N GLY A 45 5.96 8.81 1.72
CA GLY A 45 5.27 8.16 0.61
C GLY A 45 4.24 9.02 -0.11
N GLY A 46 3.43 8.42 -0.99
CA GLY A 46 2.24 9.07 -1.54
C GLY A 46 1.28 9.52 -0.43
N ILE A 47 1.01 8.63 0.52
CA ILE A 47 0.26 8.89 1.75
C ILE A 47 1.13 8.49 2.96
N ARG A 48 1.29 9.38 3.92
CA ARG A 48 1.93 9.08 5.22
C ARG A 48 0.93 9.21 6.36
N ILE A 49 0.84 8.18 7.20
CA ILE A 49 -0.12 8.07 8.29
C ILE A 49 0.64 7.91 9.61
N GLU A 50 0.47 8.85 10.54
CA GLU A 50 1.17 8.85 11.83
C GLU A 50 0.23 8.55 13.01
N THR A 51 -1.06 8.30 12.71
CA THR A 51 -2.13 8.16 13.70
C THR A 51 -3.10 7.03 13.32
N GLY A 52 -3.96 6.65 14.25
CA GLY A 52 -4.83 5.50 14.08
C GLY A 52 -6.24 5.78 13.57
N SER A 53 -6.97 4.71 13.28
CA SER A 53 -8.40 4.74 12.91
C SER A 53 -8.72 5.53 11.63
N ASN A 54 -7.81 5.53 10.65
CA ASN A 54 -8.05 6.13 9.35
C ASN A 54 -8.45 5.07 8.31
N THR A 55 -9.22 5.48 7.30
CA THR A 55 -9.60 4.62 6.17
C THR A 55 -9.03 5.17 4.87
N ILE A 56 -8.31 4.33 4.14
CA ILE A 56 -7.74 4.63 2.83
C ILE A 56 -8.45 3.72 1.83
N GLY A 57 -9.26 4.34 0.98
CA GLY A 57 -10.13 3.71 0.01
C GLY A 57 -11.51 3.36 0.57
N GLY A 58 -12.13 2.34 0.00
CA GLY A 58 -13.51 1.96 0.35
C GLY A 58 -13.95 0.67 -0.35
N LEU A 59 -15.26 0.46 -0.43
CA LEU A 59 -15.86 -0.75 -1.01
C LEU A 59 -16.47 -0.52 -2.40
N THR A 60 -16.35 0.70 -2.93
CA THR A 60 -16.86 1.07 -4.24
C THR A 60 -15.72 1.55 -5.14
N ALA A 61 -15.93 1.50 -6.45
CA ALA A 61 -14.96 2.05 -7.40
C ALA A 61 -14.77 3.57 -7.23
N ALA A 62 -15.78 4.29 -6.73
CA ALA A 62 -15.68 5.73 -6.46
C ALA A 62 -14.77 6.04 -5.27
N ASP A 63 -14.66 5.12 -4.30
CA ASP A 63 -13.81 5.31 -3.14
C ASP A 63 -12.33 4.96 -3.42
N ARG A 64 -12.05 4.26 -4.52
CA ARG A 64 -10.71 3.77 -4.86
C ARG A 64 -9.72 4.91 -5.00
N ASN A 65 -8.64 4.85 -4.25
CA ASN A 65 -7.46 5.64 -4.58
C ASN A 65 -6.56 4.86 -5.55
N VAL A 66 -5.84 5.59 -6.38
CA VAL A 66 -4.75 5.08 -7.23
C VAL A 66 -3.49 5.81 -6.80
N ILE A 67 -2.55 5.07 -6.21
CA ILE A 67 -1.40 5.60 -5.47
C ILE A 67 -0.13 5.03 -6.08
N SER A 68 0.49 5.81 -6.97
CA SER A 68 1.46 5.28 -7.94
C SER A 68 2.46 6.36 -8.35
N GLY A 69 3.66 5.98 -8.76
CA GLY A 69 4.70 6.88 -9.23
C GLY A 69 5.28 7.81 -8.14
N ASN A 70 5.10 7.53 -6.86
CA ASN A 70 5.70 8.33 -5.79
C ASN A 70 7.18 7.93 -5.59
N LEU A 71 8.06 8.88 -5.23
CA LEU A 71 9.52 8.62 -5.09
C LEU A 71 9.92 7.89 -3.79
N TYR A 72 8.94 7.29 -3.11
CA TYR A 72 9.10 6.40 -1.96
C TYR A 72 7.85 5.51 -1.94
N SER A 73 7.57 4.77 -0.87
CA SER A 73 6.45 3.83 -0.80
C SER A 73 5.09 4.50 -1.10
N GLY A 74 4.13 3.75 -1.65
CA GLY A 74 2.80 4.30 -1.95
C GLY A 74 2.08 4.82 -0.70
N ILE A 75 2.02 3.97 0.33
CA ILE A 75 1.45 4.29 1.64
C ILE A 75 2.46 3.92 2.73
N VAL A 76 2.72 4.83 3.67
CA VAL A 76 3.58 4.61 4.83
C VAL A 76 2.78 4.76 6.11
N LEU A 77 2.74 3.71 6.95
CA LEU A 77 2.21 3.74 8.31
C LEU A 77 3.38 3.90 9.26
N PHE A 78 3.55 5.12 9.76
CA PHE A 78 4.78 5.49 10.44
C PHE A 78 4.60 5.59 11.96
N GLY A 79 5.44 4.85 12.67
CA GLY A 79 5.55 4.89 14.13
C GLY A 79 4.39 4.21 14.86
N SER A 80 4.56 4.04 16.17
CA SER A 80 3.63 3.28 17.02
C SER A 80 2.24 3.91 17.19
N GLY A 81 2.02 5.13 16.67
CA GLY A 81 0.72 5.80 16.65
C GLY A 81 -0.21 5.33 15.53
N ALA A 82 0.33 4.75 14.45
CA ALA A 82 -0.40 4.35 13.24
C ALA A 82 -1.19 3.03 13.42
N ASN A 83 -2.10 2.99 14.39
CA ASN A 83 -2.85 1.79 14.77
C ASN A 83 -4.24 1.70 14.16
N SER A 84 -4.75 0.49 13.91
CA SER A 84 -6.16 0.29 13.53
C SER A 84 -6.59 1.06 12.28
N ASN A 85 -5.67 1.28 11.35
CA ASN A 85 -5.97 1.84 10.04
C ASN A 85 -6.49 0.75 9.10
N ILE A 86 -7.35 1.13 8.16
CA ILE A 86 -7.93 0.24 7.16
C ILE A 86 -7.52 0.73 5.77
N ILE A 87 -6.79 -0.08 5.03
CA ILE A 87 -6.38 0.17 3.66
C ILE A 87 -7.11 -0.84 2.77
N ARG A 88 -8.09 -0.40 1.98
CA ARG A 88 -8.96 -1.31 1.22
C ARG A 88 -9.40 -0.72 -0.12
N GLY A 89 -9.56 -1.57 -1.12
CA GLY A 89 -10.12 -1.19 -2.41
C GLY A 89 -9.26 -0.23 -3.22
N ASN A 90 -7.96 -0.12 -2.94
CA ASN A 90 -7.03 0.77 -3.64
C ASN A 90 -6.22 0.06 -4.73
N TYR A 91 -5.73 0.83 -5.69
CA TYR A 91 -4.69 0.41 -6.62
C TYR A 91 -3.39 1.12 -6.25
N ILE A 92 -2.31 0.36 -6.08
CA ILE A 92 -1.05 0.84 -5.52
C ILE A 92 0.10 0.33 -6.41
N GLY A 93 0.78 1.26 -7.07
CA GLY A 93 1.87 0.99 -8.03
C GLY A 93 1.39 0.63 -9.45
N THR A 94 0.10 0.75 -9.74
CA THR A 94 -0.45 0.55 -11.09
C THR A 94 -1.13 1.81 -11.63
N ASP A 95 -1.51 1.80 -12.91
CA ASP A 95 -2.47 2.76 -13.45
C ASP A 95 -3.88 2.58 -12.86
N ALA A 96 -4.80 3.48 -13.22
CA ALA A 96 -6.20 3.46 -12.81
C ALA A 96 -6.98 2.23 -13.31
N GLY A 97 -6.49 1.59 -14.37
CA GLY A 97 -7.01 0.32 -14.88
C GLY A 97 -6.59 -0.89 -14.06
N GLY A 98 -5.48 -0.77 -13.30
CA GLY A 98 -4.87 -1.90 -12.59
C GLY A 98 -4.16 -2.87 -13.53
N THR A 99 -3.68 -2.36 -14.67
CA THR A 99 -3.15 -3.17 -15.79
C THR A 99 -1.76 -2.75 -16.24
N LEU A 100 -1.34 -1.51 -15.96
CA LEU A 100 -0.02 -1.02 -16.30
C LEU A 100 0.79 -0.75 -15.03
N ASP A 101 2.04 -1.19 -15.04
CA ASP A 101 3.03 -0.85 -14.03
C ASP A 101 3.29 0.67 -14.03
N ARG A 102 3.04 1.28 -12.87
CA ARG A 102 3.32 2.67 -12.52
C ARG A 102 3.88 2.72 -11.10
N GLY A 103 4.84 1.84 -10.83
CA GLY A 103 5.44 1.63 -9.52
C GLY A 103 5.69 2.88 -8.71
N ASN A 104 5.54 2.74 -7.40
CA ASN A 104 6.23 3.61 -6.47
C ASN A 104 7.69 3.16 -6.37
N ASP A 105 8.63 4.08 -6.12
CA ASP A 105 10.09 3.80 -6.14
C ASP A 105 10.55 2.86 -5.01
N GLN A 106 9.67 2.53 -4.05
CA GLN A 106 9.92 1.59 -2.96
C GLN A 106 8.71 0.65 -2.81
N GLU A 107 8.23 0.40 -1.60
CA GLU A 107 7.15 -0.57 -1.34
C GLU A 107 5.79 -0.05 -1.82
N GLY A 108 4.85 -0.96 -2.07
CA GLY A 108 3.46 -0.53 -2.22
C GLY A 108 2.92 0.04 -0.91
N ILE A 109 3.05 -0.73 0.17
CA ILE A 109 2.66 -0.35 1.52
C ILE A 109 3.78 -0.70 2.49
N ASP A 110 4.26 0.29 3.23
CA ASP A 110 5.26 0.16 4.28
C ASP A 110 4.57 0.35 5.66
N ILE A 111 4.67 -0.65 6.53
CA ILE A 111 4.30 -0.57 7.95
C ILE A 111 5.58 -0.50 8.81
N ASP A 112 6.17 0.69 8.87
CA ASP A 112 7.25 1.06 9.79
C ASP A 112 6.78 1.13 11.27
N GLY A 113 5.47 1.08 11.51
CA GLY A 113 4.95 0.73 12.83
C GLY A 113 3.44 0.82 12.99
N GLY A 114 2.99 0.47 14.19
CA GLY A 114 1.59 0.45 14.57
C GLY A 114 0.93 -0.92 14.43
N ASN A 115 -0.13 -1.10 15.19
CA ASN A 115 -0.75 -2.38 15.47
C ASN A 115 -2.18 -2.44 14.93
N ASN A 116 -2.67 -3.66 14.69
CA ASN A 116 -4.06 -3.93 14.33
C ASN A 116 -4.51 -3.25 13.02
N ASN A 117 -3.59 -2.95 12.11
CA ASN A 117 -3.93 -2.41 10.80
C ASN A 117 -4.47 -3.52 9.89
N VAL A 118 -5.38 -3.17 8.99
CA VAL A 118 -5.99 -4.10 8.05
C VAL A 118 -5.73 -3.64 6.63
N ILE A 119 -5.00 -4.46 5.87
CA ILE A 119 -4.76 -4.30 4.44
C ILE A 119 -5.66 -5.31 3.72
N GLY A 120 -6.73 -4.79 3.13
CA GLY A 120 -7.71 -5.54 2.36
C GLY A 120 -8.92 -5.97 3.20
N GLY A 121 -9.37 -7.22 3.02
CA GLY A 121 -10.48 -7.81 3.76
C GLY A 121 -11.11 -9.01 3.06
N SER A 122 -12.10 -9.63 3.72
CA SER A 122 -12.82 -10.80 3.19
C SER A 122 -13.81 -10.48 2.06
N ASN A 123 -14.26 -9.23 1.96
CA ASN A 123 -15.07 -8.76 0.84
C ASN A 123 -14.17 -8.56 -0.38
N VAL A 124 -14.56 -9.09 -1.54
CA VAL A 124 -13.82 -8.90 -2.81
C VAL A 124 -13.59 -7.43 -3.17
N ASN A 125 -14.51 -6.54 -2.80
CA ASN A 125 -14.37 -5.10 -3.04
C ASN A 125 -13.42 -4.40 -2.07
N ALA A 126 -13.02 -5.06 -0.97
CA ALA A 126 -11.99 -4.55 -0.06
C ALA A 126 -10.57 -4.83 -0.58
N ARG A 127 -10.43 -5.69 -1.60
CA ARG A 127 -9.14 -6.06 -2.20
C ARG A 127 -8.36 -4.83 -2.67
N ASN A 128 -7.12 -4.73 -2.24
CA ASN A 128 -6.15 -3.86 -2.90
C ASN A 128 -5.46 -4.61 -4.04
N ILE A 129 -5.05 -3.87 -5.07
CA ILE A 129 -4.11 -4.31 -6.11
C ILE A 129 -2.78 -3.63 -5.79
N ILE A 130 -1.74 -4.41 -5.49
CA ILE A 130 -0.44 -3.91 -4.99
C ILE A 130 0.66 -4.52 -5.86
N SER A 131 1.01 -3.80 -6.91
CA SER A 131 1.84 -4.33 -8.00
C SER A 131 2.63 -3.21 -8.66
N GLY A 132 3.67 -3.55 -9.41
CA GLY A 132 4.57 -2.64 -10.09
C GLY A 132 5.55 -1.91 -9.19
N ASN A 133 5.52 -2.11 -7.87
CA ASN A 133 6.37 -1.32 -6.97
C ASN A 133 7.84 -1.77 -7.05
N ASP A 134 8.76 -0.79 -6.93
CA ASP A 134 10.20 -0.98 -7.14
C ASP A 134 10.93 -1.63 -5.95
N SER A 135 10.17 -2.11 -4.95
CA SER A 135 10.63 -2.92 -3.82
C SER A 135 9.62 -4.05 -3.53
N ASP A 136 9.29 -4.30 -2.25
CA ASP A 136 8.29 -5.26 -1.83
C ASP A 136 6.86 -4.76 -2.09
N GLY A 137 5.89 -5.67 -2.27
CA GLY A 137 4.49 -5.27 -2.36
C GLY A 137 4.01 -4.64 -1.04
N ILE A 138 4.22 -5.38 0.06
CA ILE A 138 3.95 -4.94 1.42
C ILE A 138 5.16 -5.27 2.29
N GLU A 139 5.70 -4.30 2.99
CA GLU A 139 6.70 -4.52 4.04
C GLU A 139 6.08 -4.26 5.42
N ILE A 140 6.35 -5.13 6.38
CA ILE A 140 5.96 -4.97 7.78
C ILE A 140 7.21 -5.01 8.63
N ASP A 141 7.71 -3.83 8.98
CA ASP A 141 8.93 -3.63 9.76
C ASP A 141 8.70 -3.87 11.26
N SER A 142 7.58 -3.36 11.76
CA SER A 142 7.22 -3.50 13.17
C SER A 142 5.71 -3.45 13.41
N GLY A 143 5.30 -3.86 14.60
CA GLY A 143 3.91 -3.82 15.05
C GLY A 143 3.17 -5.16 14.93
N ASP A 144 2.19 -5.32 15.82
CA ASP A 144 1.52 -6.58 16.09
C ASP A 144 0.10 -6.62 15.50
N ASN A 145 -0.38 -7.84 15.21
CA ASN A 145 -1.76 -8.11 14.82
C ASN A 145 -2.21 -7.36 13.55
N ASN A 146 -1.25 -6.98 12.69
CA ASN A 146 -1.54 -6.46 11.37
C ASN A 146 -2.10 -7.59 10.49
N ILE A 147 -3.10 -7.29 9.66
CA ILE A 147 -3.81 -8.28 8.85
C ILE A 147 -3.68 -7.91 7.39
N VAL A 148 -3.10 -8.80 6.59
CA VAL A 148 -3.12 -8.73 5.13
C VAL A 148 -4.05 -9.81 4.59
N GLN A 149 -5.18 -9.42 4.01
CA GLN A 149 -6.22 -10.35 3.59
C GLN A 149 -6.85 -9.95 2.25
N GLY A 150 -7.02 -10.91 1.35
CA GLY A 150 -7.84 -10.74 0.14
C GLY A 150 -7.28 -9.82 -0.94
N ASN A 151 -6.00 -9.40 -0.82
CA ASN A 151 -5.30 -8.56 -1.79
C ASN A 151 -4.81 -9.37 -3.01
N TYR A 152 -4.62 -8.68 -4.13
CA TYR A 152 -3.79 -9.14 -5.25
C TYR A 152 -2.45 -8.41 -5.19
N ILE A 153 -1.37 -9.17 -5.21
CA ILE A 153 -0.01 -8.66 -5.01
C ILE A 153 0.87 -9.18 -6.14
N GLY A 154 1.51 -8.25 -6.86
CA GLY A 154 2.35 -8.55 -8.02
C GLY A 154 1.58 -8.97 -9.27
N THR A 155 0.25 -8.83 -9.28
CA THR A 155 -0.58 -9.15 -10.46
C THR A 155 -1.44 -7.95 -10.87
N ASP A 156 -2.00 -8.01 -12.07
CA ASP A 156 -3.04 -7.10 -12.52
C ASP A 156 -4.34 -7.24 -11.69
N VAL A 157 -5.31 -6.37 -12.00
CA VAL A 157 -6.65 -6.36 -11.39
C VAL A 157 -7.40 -7.69 -11.52
N THR A 158 -7.10 -8.49 -12.56
CA THR A 158 -7.74 -9.80 -12.75
C THR A 158 -7.10 -10.89 -11.89
N GLY A 159 -5.86 -10.69 -11.46
CA GLY A 159 -5.08 -11.67 -10.71
C GLY A 159 -4.43 -12.71 -11.60
N THR A 160 -4.28 -12.42 -12.90
CA THR A 160 -3.81 -13.40 -13.91
C THR A 160 -2.60 -12.94 -14.70
N ILE A 161 -2.40 -11.63 -14.85
CA ILE A 161 -1.23 -11.07 -15.51
C ILE A 161 -0.23 -10.69 -14.42
N ASP A 162 1.00 -11.20 -14.53
CA ASP A 162 2.10 -10.82 -13.64
C ASP A 162 2.57 -9.41 -13.99
N LEU A 163 2.49 -8.51 -13.03
CA LEU A 163 3.08 -7.18 -13.08
C LEU A 163 4.33 -7.10 -12.18
N GLY A 164 4.49 -8.07 -11.27
CA GLY A 164 5.54 -8.12 -10.26
C GLY A 164 5.43 -7.01 -9.21
N ASN A 165 6.15 -7.17 -8.11
CA ASN A 165 6.94 -6.09 -7.52
C ASN A 165 8.41 -6.56 -7.64
N THR A 166 9.41 -5.67 -7.55
CA THR A 166 10.79 -6.06 -7.89
C THR A 166 11.42 -7.01 -6.87
N ARG A 167 10.92 -7.02 -5.63
CA ARG A 167 11.36 -7.90 -4.55
C ARG A 167 10.24 -8.89 -4.18
N ASP A 168 9.95 -9.06 -2.90
CA ASP A 168 8.97 -9.99 -2.37
C ASP A 168 7.54 -9.43 -2.46
N GLY A 169 6.54 -10.31 -2.41
CA GLY A 169 5.15 -9.87 -2.39
C GLY A 169 4.79 -9.26 -1.02
N ILE A 170 5.23 -9.96 0.03
CA ILE A 170 5.12 -9.53 1.42
C ILE A 170 6.45 -9.87 2.13
N ASP A 171 7.10 -8.87 2.71
CA ASP A 171 8.25 -9.03 3.61
C ASP A 171 7.88 -8.62 5.04
N ILE A 172 8.38 -9.37 6.03
CA ILE A 172 8.08 -9.18 7.47
C ILE A 172 9.40 -9.26 8.24
N ASN A 173 9.80 -8.13 8.82
CA ASN A 173 11.08 -7.99 9.53
C ASN A 173 10.96 -8.27 11.04
N GLU A 174 12.12 -8.50 11.68
CA GLU A 174 12.31 -9.15 12.99
C GLU A 174 11.65 -8.44 14.20
N ASN A 175 11.08 -7.23 14.04
CA ASN A 175 10.42 -6.47 15.11
C ASN A 175 8.88 -6.42 14.99
N ALA A 176 8.29 -7.02 13.95
CA ALA A 176 6.85 -7.25 13.86
C ALA A 176 6.53 -8.50 14.69
N GLY A 177 6.00 -8.33 15.91
CA GLY A 177 5.88 -9.46 16.84
C GLY A 177 5.00 -10.59 16.32
N ASP A 178 5.17 -11.78 16.89
CA ASP A 178 4.49 -13.06 16.56
C ASP A 178 2.95 -13.04 16.70
N GLY A 179 2.33 -11.87 16.85
CA GLY A 179 0.90 -11.65 16.98
C GLY A 179 0.14 -11.94 15.69
N ARG A 180 -0.16 -13.22 15.44
CA ARG A 180 -1.22 -13.73 14.56
C ARG A 180 -1.48 -12.86 13.32
N LEU A 181 -0.55 -12.86 12.37
CA LEU A 181 -0.84 -12.39 11.03
C LEU A 181 -2.00 -13.20 10.44
N GLY A 182 -3.13 -12.55 10.21
CA GLY A 182 -4.31 -13.14 9.57
C GLY A 182 -4.14 -13.32 8.06
N LEU A 183 -3.07 -13.99 7.61
CA LEU A 183 -2.79 -14.28 6.19
C LEU A 183 -3.75 -15.35 5.65
N SER A 184 -5.03 -15.01 5.56
CA SER A 184 -6.07 -16.00 5.24
C SER A 184 -6.41 -16.10 3.74
N SER A 185 -5.86 -15.25 2.84
CA SER A 185 -6.24 -15.30 1.42
C SER A 185 -5.47 -14.41 0.40
N ALA A 186 -4.29 -13.86 0.70
CA ALA A 186 -3.58 -13.04 -0.29
C ALA A 186 -3.16 -13.86 -1.52
N ARG A 187 -3.41 -13.36 -2.74
CA ARG A 187 -2.87 -13.95 -3.98
C ARG A 187 -1.60 -13.20 -4.37
N ILE A 188 -0.49 -13.93 -4.45
CA ILE A 188 0.84 -13.42 -4.80
C ILE A 188 1.24 -14.03 -6.14
N SER A 189 1.90 -13.24 -7.00
CA SER A 189 2.38 -13.72 -8.30
C SER A 189 3.41 -14.83 -8.16
N THR A 190 3.52 -15.71 -9.16
CA THR A 190 4.31 -16.95 -9.08
C THR A 190 5.82 -16.75 -8.94
N GLY A 191 6.33 -15.54 -9.18
CA GLY A 191 7.74 -15.17 -9.01
C GLY A 191 8.06 -14.48 -7.67
N GLN A 192 7.05 -14.10 -6.90
CA GLN A 192 7.21 -13.41 -5.63
C GLN A 192 7.07 -14.38 -4.46
N MET A 193 7.94 -14.25 -3.46
CA MET A 193 7.83 -15.01 -2.22
C MET A 193 7.08 -14.21 -1.16
N MET A 194 6.44 -14.92 -0.21
CA MET A 194 6.24 -14.37 1.12
C MET A 194 7.50 -14.71 1.91
N ARG A 195 8.20 -13.70 2.44
CA ARG A 195 9.30 -13.95 3.37
C ARG A 195 8.81 -13.70 4.78
N THR A 196 8.82 -14.78 5.57
CA THR A 196 8.81 -14.71 7.02
C THR A 196 10.12 -15.29 7.47
N LYS A 197 11.01 -14.49 8.06
CA LYS A 197 12.25 -15.03 8.61
C LYS A 197 11.90 -15.73 9.93
N VAL A 198 11.59 -17.02 9.84
CA VAL A 198 11.37 -17.89 11.01
C VAL A 198 12.71 -18.12 11.70
N ILE A 199 12.83 -17.72 12.96
CA ILE A 199 13.82 -18.28 13.90
C ILE A 199 13.08 -18.71 15.16
#